data_AF-A0A645FEH1-F1
#
_entry.id   AF-A0A645FEH1-F1
#
_cell.length_a   1.000
_cell.length_b   1.000
_cell.length_c   1.000
_cell.angle_alpha   90.00
_cell.angle_beta   90.00
_cell.angle_gamma   90.00
#
_symmetry.space_group_name_H-M   'P 1'
#
loop_
_entity.id
_entity.type
_entity.pdbx_description
1 polymer ?
#
loop_
_entity_poly.entity_id
_entity_poly.type
_entity_poly.pdbx_seq_one_letter_code
_entity_poly.pdbx_strand_id
1 'polypeptide(L)'
;MQMSIAVPVVVRYQMDTPPEVQITQVTPIPATGNEQNARLAVTLKHKGNTSSFGRVTVDLQTSMTTPVERIGLQESISVFPDVGERHLVLILRDRSFPSGALIRVAYEGTDEYRGKLWHEQVLQVR
;
A
#
# COMPACT_ATOMS: atom_id res chain seq x y z
N MET A 1 18.25 -14.11 33.27
CA MET A 1 17.49 -13.95 32.02
C MET A 1 18.40 -13.26 31.03
N GLN A 2 18.70 -13.90 29.90
CA GLN A 2 19.54 -13.32 28.86
C GLN A 2 18.62 -12.88 27.73
N MET A 3 18.48 -11.57 27.52
CA MET A 3 17.71 -11.01 26.40
C MET A 3 18.63 -10.95 25.19
N SER A 4 18.29 -11.68 24.14
CA SER A 4 18.90 -11.52 22.82
C SER A 4 18.10 -10.50 22.02
N ILE A 5 18.77 -9.47 21.50
CA ILE A 5 18.19 -8.51 20.56
C ILE A 5 18.82 -8.76 19.19
N ALA A 6 17.99 -8.92 18.17
CA ALA A 6 18.42 -8.97 16.78
C ALA A 6 18.05 -7.64 16.10
N VAL A 7 19.05 -6.90 15.60
CA VAL A 7 18.84 -5.69 14.82
C VAL A 7 19.26 -5.97 13.37
N PRO A 8 18.33 -5.91 12.40
CA PRO A 8 18.68 -6.11 11.00
C PRO A 8 19.49 -4.91 10.49
N VAL A 9 20.65 -5.19 9.87
CA VAL A 9 21.50 -4.18 9.25
C VAL A 9 21.39 -4.31 7.74
N VAL A 10 20.98 -3.24 7.05
CA VAL A 10 20.87 -3.18 5.59
C VAL A 10 21.97 -2.28 5.04
N VAL A 11 22.85 -2.85 4.21
CA VAL A 11 23.93 -2.09 3.54
C VAL A 11 23.46 -1.62 2.17
N ARG A 12 23.63 -0.34 1.87
CA ARG A 12 23.29 0.26 0.57
C ARG A 12 24.56 0.54 -0.23
N TYR A 13 24.76 -0.19 -1.32
CA TYR A 13 25.79 0.11 -2.31
C TYR A 13 25.19 1.00 -3.41
N GLN A 14 25.84 2.13 -3.70
CA GLN A 14 25.49 3.09 -4.76
C GLN A 14 24.13 3.79 -4.53
N MET A 15 24.17 5.01 -3.99
CA MET A 15 22.97 5.83 -3.70
C MET A 15 22.44 6.62 -4.90
N ASP A 16 22.99 6.42 -6.09
CA ASP A 16 22.76 7.34 -7.22
C ASP A 16 21.33 7.27 -7.77
N THR A 17 20.57 6.21 -7.44
CA THR A 17 19.16 6.09 -7.83
C THR A 17 18.28 5.72 -6.63
N PRO A 18 17.30 6.57 -6.25
CA PRO A 18 16.29 6.18 -5.28
C PRO A 18 15.47 5.01 -5.85
N PRO A 19 14.89 4.14 -5.00
CA PRO A 19 14.04 3.08 -5.50
C PRO A 19 12.81 3.70 -6.15
N GLU A 20 12.21 2.99 -7.09
CA GLU A 20 10.95 3.37 -7.72
C GLU A 20 9.96 2.23 -7.44
N VAL A 21 8.81 2.57 -6.86
CA VAL A 21 7.76 1.59 -6.58
C VAL A 21 6.48 2.09 -7.20
N GLN A 22 5.87 1.26 -8.02
CA GLN A 22 4.64 1.56 -8.72
C GLN A 22 3.55 0.59 -8.30
N ILE A 23 2.32 1.08 -8.18
CA ILE A 23 1.14 0.22 -8.04
C ILE A 23 0.76 -0.22 -9.46
N THR A 24 0.97 -1.48 -9.79
CA THR A 24 0.72 -2.00 -11.15
C THR A 24 -0.68 -2.58 -11.31
N GLN A 25 -1.24 -3.11 -10.23
CA GLN A 25 -2.56 -3.71 -10.24
C GLN A 25 -3.26 -3.47 -8.92
N VAL A 26 -4.54 -3.10 -9.02
CA VAL A 26 -5.46 -3.04 -7.90
C VAL A 26 -6.72 -3.81 -8.29
N THR A 27 -7.07 -4.83 -7.51
CA THR A 27 -8.20 -5.71 -7.78
C THR A 27 -9.11 -5.78 -6.55
N PRO A 28 -10.35 -5.27 -6.65
CA PRO A 28 -11.35 -5.44 -5.60
C PRO A 28 -11.69 -6.92 -5.41
N ILE A 29 -11.69 -7.38 -4.17
CA ILE A 29 -12.15 -8.70 -3.77
C ILE A 29 -13.42 -8.48 -2.94
N PRO A 30 -14.61 -8.77 -3.49
CA PRO A 30 -15.85 -8.58 -2.76
C PRO A 30 -15.92 -9.54 -1.57
N ALA A 31 -16.55 -9.09 -0.48
CA ALA A 31 -16.78 -9.91 0.70
C ALA A 31 -17.75 -11.06 0.37
N THR A 32 -17.29 -12.31 0.44
CA THR A 32 -18.10 -13.49 0.13
C THR A 32 -18.63 -14.18 1.40
N GLY A 33 -19.87 -14.69 1.35
CA GLY A 33 -20.47 -15.42 2.48
C GLY A 33 -20.49 -14.62 3.80
N ASN A 34 -19.80 -15.16 4.81
CA ASN A 34 -19.71 -14.62 6.18
C ASN A 34 -18.69 -13.49 6.35
N GLU A 35 -18.00 -13.08 5.29
CA GLU A 35 -17.04 -11.98 5.38
C GLU A 35 -17.75 -10.65 5.60
N GLN A 36 -17.34 -9.93 6.65
CA GLN A 36 -17.94 -8.64 7.00
C GLN A 36 -17.41 -7.50 6.13
N ASN A 37 -16.18 -7.61 5.63
CA ASN A 37 -15.44 -6.50 5.04
C ASN A 37 -14.94 -6.86 3.64
N ALA A 38 -14.98 -5.88 2.72
CA ALA A 38 -14.36 -6.03 1.41
C ALA A 38 -12.83 -6.08 1.55
N ARG A 39 -12.17 -6.64 0.53
CA ARG A 39 -10.72 -6.68 0.45
C ARG A 39 -10.23 -6.06 -0.84
N LEU A 40 -8.97 -5.63 -0.84
CA LEU A 40 -8.32 -5.05 -2.00
C LEU A 40 -6.98 -5.74 -2.20
N ALA A 41 -6.82 -6.46 -3.30
CA ALA A 41 -5.52 -6.96 -3.72
C ALA A 41 -4.75 -5.85 -4.42
N VAL A 42 -3.54 -5.56 -3.97
CA VAL A 42 -2.65 -4.55 -4.52
C VAL A 42 -1.33 -5.21 -4.89
N THR A 43 -0.87 -4.99 -6.11
CA THR A 43 0.45 -5.41 -6.56
C THR A 43 1.34 -4.20 -6.67
N LEU A 44 2.43 -4.21 -5.91
CA LEU A 44 3.50 -3.23 -5.97
C LEU A 44 4.63 -3.81 -6.81
N LYS A 45 5.10 -3.06 -7.81
CA LYS A 45 6.26 -3.41 -8.61
C LYS A 45 7.43 -2.53 -8.23
N HIS A 46 8.57 -3.15 -7.99
CA HIS A 46 9.80 -2.45 -7.64
C HIS A 46 10.71 -2.28 -8.86
N LYS A 47 11.43 -1.17 -8.87
CA LYS A 47 12.53 -0.91 -9.79
C LYS A 47 13.66 -0.18 -9.06
N GLY A 48 14.88 -0.63 -9.27
CA GLY A 48 16.09 -0.05 -8.68
C GLY A 48 16.84 -1.05 -7.79
N ASN A 49 17.92 -0.60 -7.17
CA ASN A 49 18.85 -1.48 -6.45
C ASN A 49 18.74 -1.36 -4.93
N THR A 50 17.77 -0.58 -4.43
CA THR A 50 17.59 -0.32 -3.00
C THR A 50 16.17 -0.68 -2.58
N SER A 51 15.97 -1.07 -1.32
CA SER A 51 14.63 -1.37 -0.81
C SER A 51 13.83 -0.10 -0.56
N SER A 52 12.49 -0.19 -0.62
CA SER A 52 11.60 0.84 -0.10
C SER A 52 10.90 0.34 1.17
N PHE A 53 10.67 1.27 2.10
CA PHE A 53 9.87 1.05 3.29
C PHE A 53 8.73 2.04 3.32
N GLY A 54 7.53 1.55 3.62
CA GLY A 54 6.34 2.36 3.52
C GLY A 54 5.09 1.73 4.11
N ARG A 55 3.97 2.34 3.78
CA ARG A 55 2.63 1.89 4.11
C ARG A 55 1.73 2.05 2.89
N VAL A 56 0.73 1.19 2.80
CA VAL A 56 -0.33 1.34 1.81
C VAL A 56 -1.57 1.91 2.50
N THR A 57 -2.07 3.03 1.97
CA THR A 57 -3.31 3.67 2.43
C THR A 57 -4.39 3.50 1.37
N VAL A 58 -5.62 3.27 1.83
CA VAL A 58 -6.81 3.24 0.99
C VAL A 58 -7.79 4.26 1.52
N ASP A 59 -8.05 5.28 0.72
CA ASP A 59 -8.91 6.40 1.05
C ASP A 59 -10.13 6.41 0.11
N LEU A 60 -11.30 6.73 0.65
CA LEU A 60 -12.59 6.74 -0.03
C LEU A 60 -13.14 8.15 -0.08
N GLN A 61 -13.69 8.52 -1.23
CA GLN A 61 -14.52 9.69 -1.41
C GLN A 61 -15.82 9.26 -2.09
N THR A 62 -16.93 9.28 -1.35
CA THR A 62 -18.23 8.80 -1.87
C THR A 62 -18.85 9.74 -2.89
N SER A 63 -18.55 11.04 -2.81
CA SER A 63 -18.93 12.05 -3.80
C SER A 63 -17.95 13.22 -3.79
N MET A 64 -17.96 14.07 -4.82
CA MET A 64 -17.07 15.23 -4.93
C MET A 64 -17.18 16.23 -3.77
N THR A 65 -18.31 16.23 -3.04
CA THR A 65 -18.55 17.12 -1.90
C THR A 65 -18.33 16.44 -0.55
N THR A 66 -18.15 15.12 -0.52
CA THR A 66 -17.91 14.37 0.71
C THR A 66 -16.42 14.43 1.07
N PRO A 67 -16.07 14.56 2.37
CA PRO A 67 -14.69 14.42 2.83
C PRO A 67 -14.07 13.09 2.42
N VAL A 68 -12.75 13.11 2.22
CA VAL A 68 -11.96 11.90 2.00
C VAL A 68 -11.78 11.18 3.34
N GLU A 69 -12.14 9.90 3.39
CA GLU A 69 -12.02 9.07 4.59
C GLU A 69 -11.09 7.89 4.37
N ARG A 70 -10.24 7.57 5.36
CA ARG A 70 -9.43 6.35 5.31
C ARG A 70 -10.29 5.12 5.57
N ILE A 71 -10.30 4.19 4.62
CA ILE A 71 -11.02 2.92 4.72
C ILE A 71 -10.09 1.71 4.76
N GLY A 72 -8.78 1.88 4.56
CA GLY A 72 -7.80 0.81 4.67
C GLY A 72 -6.41 1.33 4.97
N LEU A 73 -5.66 0.57 5.75
CA LEU A 73 -4.27 0.86 6.10
C LEU A 73 -3.51 -0.44 6.27
N GLN A 74 -2.34 -0.54 5.65
CA GLN A 74 -1.37 -1.58 5.93
C GLN A 74 0.00 -0.95 6.14
N GLU A 75 0.53 -1.07 7.35
CA GLU A 75 1.82 -0.50 7.74
C GLU A 75 2.98 -1.47 7.51
N SER A 76 4.21 -0.96 7.65
CA SER A 76 5.45 -1.75 7.64
C SER A 76 5.64 -2.60 6.37
N ILE A 77 5.25 -2.06 5.22
CA ILE A 77 5.44 -2.67 3.91
C ILE A 77 6.86 -2.42 3.43
N SER A 78 7.61 -3.50 3.32
CA SER A 78 8.94 -3.52 2.71
C SER A 78 8.85 -4.08 1.29
N VAL A 79 9.44 -3.39 0.33
CA VAL A 79 9.61 -3.89 -1.05
C VAL A 79 11.10 -3.95 -1.35
N PHE A 80 11.61 -5.16 -1.50
CA PHE A 80 13.04 -5.42 -1.71
C PHE A 80 13.37 -5.50 -3.20
N PRO A 81 14.59 -5.13 -3.62
CA PRO A 81 14.99 -5.09 -5.02
C PRO A 81 15.04 -6.46 -5.72
N ASP A 82 15.24 -7.53 -4.95
CA ASP A 82 15.20 -8.92 -5.43
C ASP A 82 13.76 -9.44 -5.63
N VAL A 83 12.80 -8.82 -4.96
CA VAL A 83 11.37 -9.15 -5.03
C VAL A 83 10.71 -8.19 -6.03
N GLY A 84 10.83 -8.50 -7.32
CA GLY A 84 10.34 -7.63 -8.40
C GLY A 84 8.86 -7.22 -8.27
N GLU A 85 8.03 -8.06 -7.68
CA GLU A 85 6.62 -7.76 -7.35
C GLU A 85 6.24 -8.21 -5.95
N ARG A 86 5.47 -7.37 -5.25
CA ARG A 86 4.91 -7.63 -3.93
C ARG A 86 3.39 -7.57 -4.00
N HIS A 87 2.74 -8.71 -3.74
CA HIS A 87 1.29 -8.79 -3.63
C HIS A 87 0.84 -8.59 -2.18
N LEU A 88 -0.13 -7.71 -1.98
CA LEU A 88 -0.73 -7.36 -0.70
C LEU A 88 -2.24 -7.53 -0.77
N VAL A 89 -2.86 -7.93 0.33
CA VAL A 89 -4.31 -7.97 0.47
C VAL A 89 -4.68 -7.10 1.66
N LEU A 90 -5.35 -5.98 1.40
CA LEU A 90 -5.83 -5.07 2.42
C LEU A 90 -7.28 -5.40 2.75
N ILE A 91 -7.61 -5.42 4.04
CA ILE A 91 -8.99 -5.48 4.51
C ILE A 91 -9.49 -4.04 4.61
N LEU A 92 -10.64 -3.77 4.00
CA LEU A 92 -11.26 -2.45 4.03
C LEU A 92 -12.24 -2.35 5.21
N ARG A 93 -12.57 -1.13 5.61
CA ARG A 93 -13.50 -0.84 6.70
C ARG A 93 -14.92 -1.33 6.38
N ASP A 94 -15.35 -1.10 5.13
CA ASP A 94 -16.73 -1.33 4.71
C ASP A 94 -16.84 -2.56 3.79
N ARG A 95 -18.02 -3.19 3.77
CA ARG A 95 -18.31 -4.37 2.93
C ARG A 95 -18.50 -4.03 1.45
N SER A 96 -19.01 -2.84 1.18
CA SER A 96 -19.40 -2.38 -0.14
C SER A 96 -19.34 -0.87 -0.19
N PHE A 97 -19.15 -0.32 -1.40
CA PHE A 97 -19.04 1.11 -1.62
C PHE A 97 -20.09 1.55 -2.66
N PRO A 98 -20.63 2.76 -2.54
CA PRO A 98 -21.62 3.25 -3.49
C PRO A 98 -21.00 3.39 -4.89
N SER A 99 -21.79 3.11 -5.93
CA SER A 99 -21.38 3.33 -7.32
C SER A 99 -21.06 4.81 -7.54
N GLY A 100 -20.00 5.08 -8.30
CA GLY A 100 -19.45 6.42 -8.51
C GLY A 100 -18.46 6.90 -7.45
N ALA A 101 -18.29 6.18 -6.33
CA ALA A 101 -17.29 6.53 -5.33
C ALA A 101 -15.87 6.41 -5.89
N LEU A 102 -14.97 7.26 -5.40
CA LEU A 102 -13.55 7.25 -5.74
C LEU A 102 -12.77 6.59 -4.61
N ILE A 103 -11.97 5.59 -4.95
CA ILE A 103 -11.04 4.93 -4.04
C ILE A 103 -9.62 5.28 -4.48
N ARG A 104 -8.87 5.94 -3.61
CA ARG A 104 -7.43 6.21 -3.80
C ARG A 104 -6.63 5.17 -3.04
N VAL A 105 -5.75 4.47 -3.74
CA VAL A 105 -4.73 3.60 -3.15
C VAL A 105 -3.39 4.29 -3.29
N ALA A 106 -2.67 4.49 -2.20
CA ALA A 106 -1.36 5.13 -2.22
C ALA A 106 -0.33 4.30 -1.46
N TYR A 107 0.89 4.22 -2.00
CA TYR A 107 2.06 3.70 -1.30
C TYR A 107 2.92 4.88 -0.85
N GLU A 108 2.97 5.10 0.46
CA GLU A 108 3.68 6.21 1.09
C GLU A 108 4.90 5.70 1.83
N GLY A 109 6.02 6.42 1.74
CA GLY A 109 7.22 6.12 2.50
C GLY A 109 7.05 6.36 4.00
N THR A 110 7.61 5.45 4.80
CA THR A 110 7.68 5.55 6.27
C THR A 110 9.12 5.78 6.71
N ASP A 111 9.28 6.17 7.98
CA ASP A 111 10.60 6.35 8.62
C ASP A 111 11.55 7.25 7.83
N GLU A 112 12.63 6.71 7.29
CA GLU A 112 13.59 7.44 6.44
C GLU A 112 13.00 7.99 5.14
N TYR A 113 11.85 7.48 4.70
CA TYR A 113 11.12 7.91 3.51
C TYR A 113 9.86 8.73 3.84
N ARG A 114 9.72 9.19 5.09
CA ARG A 114 8.56 9.97 5.52
C ARG A 114 8.32 11.18 4.62
N GLY A 115 7.07 11.38 4.20
CA GLY A 115 6.67 12.47 3.32
C GLY A 115 6.84 12.17 1.82
N LYS A 116 7.40 11.01 1.47
CA LYS A 116 7.50 10.57 0.08
C LYS A 116 6.26 9.79 -0.34
N LEU A 117 5.55 10.28 -1.33
CA LEU A 117 4.55 9.49 -2.06
C LEU A 117 5.27 8.75 -3.18
N TRP A 118 5.29 7.41 -3.13
CA TRP A 118 5.95 6.61 -4.16
C TRP A 118 5.08 6.51 -5.41
N HIS A 119 3.81 6.16 -5.22
CA HIS A 119 2.83 6.04 -6.27
C HIS A 119 1.43 6.05 -5.68
N GLU A 120 0.46 6.55 -6.44
CA GLU A 120 -0.96 6.46 -6.12
C GLU A 120 -1.77 6.08 -7.35
N GLN A 121 -2.93 5.46 -7.11
CA GLN A 121 -3.89 5.13 -8.14
C GLN A 121 -5.30 5.42 -7.62
N VAL A 122 -6.10 6.12 -8.43
CA VAL A 122 -7.50 6.40 -8.14
C VAL A 122 -8.38 5.52 -9.01
N LEU A 123 -9.36 4.88 -8.40
CA LEU A 123 -10.30 3.98 -9.03
C LEU A 123 -11.71 4.49 -8.77
N GLN A 124 -12.57 4.40 -9.77
CA GLN A 124 -13.99 4.67 -9.59
C GLN A 124 -14.75 3.36 -9.43
N VAL A 125 -15.56 3.25 -8.38
CA VAL A 125 -16.47 2.13 -8.14
C VAL A 125 -17.57 2.19 -9.20
N ARG A 126 -17.79 1.08 -9.92
CA ARG A 126 -18.85 0.95 -10.92
C ARG A 126 -20.00 0.13 -10.37
#